data_AF-M5TNM0-F1
#
_entry.id   AF-M5TNM0-F1
#
_cell.length_a   1.000
_cell.length_b   1.000
_cell.length_c   1.000
_cell.angle_alpha   90.00
_cell.angle_beta   90.00
_cell.angle_gamma   90.00
#
_symmetry.space_group_name_H-M   'P 1'
#
loop_
_entity.id
_entity.type
_entity.pdbx_description
1 polymer ?
#
loop_
_entity_poly.entity_id
_entity_poly.type
_entity_poly.pdbx_seq_one_letter_code
_entity_poly.pdbx_strand_id
1 'polypeptide(L)'
;MNDDARLLLQLLRDRDPRFVPELIAESRPEVLADVVDEWVLSRRQWEAEEAQRYLLGIPASPGHEVVVRRLIVAADEQRRGGVLAAAMVMADQLVVHDLRHVRVWDYVQRGWVDGVRLDRPYDRVMPVLPIGHDQRERRIWFARGATHQKRLFSLATRQYVRRFVWRSIRKFAKETPSDFVKTMGKALRWYPQSFPKDGAQLLDAWCLMKACFGKHPGLEFSSRTVRLASDADLRDLIDADVTPPYASLWTSELGRREMERVASQAASPFVQSWAEAVRVTQFSGYTNRLNKI
;
A
#
# COMPACT_ATOMS: atom_id res chain seq x y z
N MET A 1 -16.78 -21.99 -20.18
CA MET A 1 -16.73 -21.28 -18.88
C MET A 1 -16.74 -22.32 -17.78
N ASN A 2 -15.69 -22.34 -16.95
CA ASN A 2 -15.53 -23.26 -15.82
C ASN A 2 -16.70 -23.09 -14.83
N ASP A 3 -17.19 -24.18 -14.21
CA ASP A 3 -18.30 -24.13 -13.25
C ASP A 3 -17.96 -23.24 -12.04
N ASP A 4 -16.70 -23.18 -11.63
CA ASP A 4 -16.25 -22.32 -10.54
C ASP A 4 -16.26 -20.83 -10.93
N ALA A 5 -15.89 -20.52 -12.18
CA ALA A 5 -16.06 -19.17 -12.73
C ALA A 5 -17.54 -18.78 -12.78
N ARG A 6 -18.42 -19.72 -13.15
CA ARG A 6 -19.88 -19.49 -13.17
C ARG A 6 -20.40 -19.17 -11.78
N LEU A 7 -19.97 -19.92 -10.75
CA LEU A 7 -20.34 -19.66 -9.36
C LEU A 7 -19.90 -18.26 -8.91
N LEU A 8 -18.63 -17.92 -9.10
CA LEU A 8 -18.10 -16.60 -8.70
C LEU A 8 -18.80 -15.44 -9.43
N LEU A 9 -19.08 -15.60 -10.73
CA LEU A 9 -19.85 -14.62 -11.50
C LEU A 9 -21.30 -14.51 -11.03
N GLN A 10 -21.91 -15.62 -10.60
CA GLN A 10 -23.25 -15.59 -10.02
C GLN A 10 -23.26 -14.81 -8.71
N LEU A 11 -22.31 -15.09 -7.80
CA LEU A 11 -22.15 -14.34 -6.54
C LEU A 11 -21.93 -12.84 -6.80
N LEU A 12 -21.10 -12.50 -7.79
CA LEU A 12 -20.87 -11.11 -8.21
C LEU A 12 -22.17 -10.44 -8.71
N ARG A 13 -22.96 -11.13 -9.55
CA ARG A 13 -24.20 -10.59 -10.13
C ARG A 13 -25.29 -10.42 -9.09
N ASP A 14 -25.38 -11.36 -8.15
CA ASP A 14 -26.37 -11.37 -7.07
C ASP A 14 -26.01 -10.44 -5.91
N ARG A 15 -24.82 -9.81 -5.96
CA ARG A 15 -24.26 -8.99 -4.88
C ARG A 15 -24.12 -9.76 -3.57
N ASP A 16 -23.77 -11.03 -3.69
CA ASP A 16 -23.64 -11.92 -2.54
C ASP A 16 -22.37 -11.56 -1.75
N PRO A 17 -22.46 -11.32 -0.43
CA PRO A 17 -21.29 -10.98 0.40
C PRO A 17 -20.22 -12.07 0.45
N ARG A 18 -20.54 -13.31 0.02
CA ARG A 18 -19.59 -14.41 -0.11
C ARG A 18 -18.65 -14.25 -1.30
N PHE A 19 -18.91 -13.33 -2.23
CA PHE A 19 -18.10 -13.16 -3.45
C PHE A 19 -16.60 -13.02 -3.17
N VAL A 20 -16.17 -12.06 -2.33
CA VAL A 20 -14.75 -11.85 -2.03
C VAL A 20 -14.11 -13.03 -1.27
N PRO A 21 -14.74 -13.59 -0.21
CA PRO A 21 -14.25 -14.80 0.43
C PRO A 21 -14.04 -15.98 -0.53
N GLU A 22 -15.02 -16.28 -1.38
CA GLU A 22 -14.93 -17.37 -2.36
C GLU A 22 -13.89 -17.07 -3.44
N LEU A 23 -13.79 -15.81 -3.88
CA LEU A 23 -12.74 -15.38 -4.82
C LEU A 23 -11.35 -15.61 -4.24
N ILE A 24 -11.11 -15.31 -2.97
CA ILE A 24 -9.82 -15.51 -2.27
C ILE A 24 -9.48 -17.00 -2.11
N ALA A 25 -10.48 -17.87 -2.03
CA ALA A 25 -10.30 -19.32 -1.94
C ALA A 25 -9.92 -19.95 -3.29
N GLU A 26 -10.24 -19.30 -4.41
CA GLU A 26 -9.85 -19.74 -5.75
C GLU A 26 -8.37 -19.44 -6.03
N SER A 27 -7.63 -20.41 -6.57
CA SER A 27 -6.20 -20.25 -6.88
C SER A 27 -5.85 -20.38 -8.36
N ARG A 28 -6.80 -20.78 -9.21
CA ARG A 28 -6.59 -20.98 -10.65
C ARG A 28 -6.60 -19.63 -11.39
N PRO A 29 -5.48 -19.20 -11.98
CA PRO A 29 -5.39 -17.90 -12.64
C PRO A 29 -6.38 -17.71 -13.79
N GLU A 30 -6.71 -18.76 -14.53
CA GLU A 30 -7.67 -18.72 -15.64
C GLU A 30 -9.11 -18.46 -15.17
N VAL A 31 -9.52 -19.05 -14.05
CA VAL A 31 -10.83 -18.80 -13.44
C VAL A 31 -10.90 -17.36 -12.91
N LEU A 32 -9.85 -16.95 -12.18
CA LEU A 32 -9.73 -15.59 -11.66
C LEU A 32 -9.74 -14.54 -12.79
N ALA A 33 -9.10 -14.85 -13.92
CA ALA A 33 -9.06 -14.00 -15.10
C ALA A 33 -10.46 -13.77 -15.68
N ASP A 34 -11.21 -14.85 -15.95
CA ASP A 34 -12.58 -14.75 -16.49
C ASP A 34 -13.49 -13.92 -15.57
N VAL A 35 -13.41 -14.17 -14.25
CA VAL A 35 -14.21 -13.44 -13.25
C VAL A 35 -13.85 -11.96 -13.20
N VAL A 36 -12.56 -11.63 -13.18
CA VAL A 36 -12.14 -10.23 -13.07
C VAL A 36 -12.41 -9.44 -14.34
N ASP A 37 -12.40 -10.06 -15.52
CA ASP A 37 -12.74 -9.38 -16.79
C ASP A 37 -14.18 -8.87 -16.77
N GLU A 38 -15.13 -9.67 -16.29
CA GLU A 38 -16.52 -9.22 -16.08
C GLU A 38 -16.61 -8.18 -14.95
N TRP A 39 -15.86 -8.39 -13.86
CA TRP A 39 -15.89 -7.49 -12.71
C TRP A 39 -15.41 -6.07 -13.05
N VAL A 40 -14.33 -5.94 -13.82
CA VAL A 40 -13.81 -4.61 -14.20
C VAL A 40 -14.71 -3.86 -15.18
N LEU A 41 -15.54 -4.57 -15.95
CA LEU A 41 -16.54 -3.94 -16.82
C LEU A 41 -17.72 -3.38 -16.03
N SER A 42 -17.99 -3.90 -14.82
CA SER A 42 -19.05 -3.38 -13.97
C SER A 42 -18.76 -1.96 -13.46
N ARG A 43 -19.71 -1.06 -13.69
CA ARG A 43 -19.70 0.34 -13.21
C ARG A 43 -20.52 0.55 -11.94
N ARG A 44 -21.09 -0.52 -11.38
CA ARG A 44 -21.95 -0.46 -10.21
C ARG A 44 -21.11 -0.19 -8.95
N GLN A 45 -21.72 0.49 -7.99
CA GLN A 45 -21.03 0.93 -6.77
C GLN A 45 -20.60 -0.25 -5.90
N TRP A 46 -21.46 -1.25 -5.74
CA TRP A 46 -21.17 -2.43 -4.91
C TRP A 46 -19.90 -3.16 -5.39
N GLU A 47 -19.76 -3.39 -6.68
CA GLU A 47 -18.57 -4.00 -7.28
C GLU A 47 -17.30 -3.18 -7.04
N ALA A 48 -17.41 -1.84 -6.96
CA ALA A 48 -16.30 -0.98 -6.58
C ALA A 48 -15.92 -1.13 -5.10
N GLU A 49 -16.89 -1.31 -4.23
CA GLU A 49 -16.70 -1.53 -2.79
C GLU A 49 -16.10 -2.91 -2.52
N GLU A 50 -16.53 -3.94 -3.24
CA GLU A 50 -15.90 -5.26 -3.21
C GLU A 50 -14.44 -5.20 -3.67
N ALA A 51 -14.13 -4.43 -4.73
CA ALA A 51 -12.76 -4.32 -5.22
C ALA A 51 -11.86 -3.62 -4.19
N GLN A 52 -12.40 -2.62 -3.48
CA GLN A 52 -11.73 -1.97 -2.37
C GLN A 52 -11.50 -2.95 -1.22
N ARG A 53 -12.53 -3.72 -0.82
CA ARG A 53 -12.43 -4.71 0.25
C ARG A 53 -11.41 -5.79 -0.06
N TYR A 54 -11.44 -6.31 -1.28
CA TYR A 54 -10.48 -7.30 -1.76
C TYR A 54 -9.03 -6.79 -1.68
N LEU A 55 -8.76 -5.56 -2.18
CA LEU A 55 -7.41 -4.97 -2.13
C LEU A 55 -6.96 -4.67 -0.69
N LEU A 56 -7.85 -4.12 0.16
CA LEU A 56 -7.55 -3.81 1.56
C LEU A 56 -7.35 -5.08 2.41
N GLY A 57 -7.93 -6.21 2.02
CA GLY A 57 -7.68 -7.52 2.62
C GLY A 57 -6.30 -8.11 2.32
N ILE A 58 -5.51 -7.47 1.44
CA ILE A 58 -4.17 -7.88 0.99
C ILE A 58 -4.17 -9.34 0.52
N PRO A 59 -4.58 -9.62 -0.73
CA PRO A 59 -4.66 -10.98 -1.22
C PRO A 59 -3.28 -11.65 -1.17
N ALA A 60 -3.22 -12.83 -0.56
CA ALA A 60 -1.98 -13.60 -0.41
C ALA A 60 -2.05 -14.96 -1.12
N SER A 61 -3.19 -15.30 -1.72
CA SER A 61 -3.43 -16.54 -2.43
C SER A 61 -2.71 -16.57 -3.79
N PRO A 62 -2.17 -17.71 -4.24
CA PRO A 62 -1.54 -17.85 -5.55
C PRO A 62 -2.52 -17.56 -6.70
N GLY A 63 -2.05 -16.97 -7.80
CA GLY A 63 -2.87 -16.68 -8.99
C GLY A 63 -3.58 -15.31 -8.95
N HIS A 64 -3.69 -14.69 -7.78
CA HIS A 64 -4.35 -13.40 -7.57
C HIS A 64 -3.61 -12.19 -8.17
N GLU A 65 -2.42 -12.40 -8.72
CA GLU A 65 -1.68 -11.40 -9.48
C GLU A 65 -2.51 -10.82 -10.63
N VAL A 66 -3.25 -11.69 -11.31
CA VAL A 66 -4.11 -11.29 -12.44
C VAL A 66 -5.23 -10.38 -11.98
N VAL A 67 -5.84 -10.68 -10.82
CA VAL A 67 -6.93 -9.91 -10.23
C VAL A 67 -6.44 -8.52 -9.83
N VAL A 68 -5.36 -8.45 -9.05
CA VAL A 68 -4.80 -7.18 -8.59
C VAL A 68 -4.36 -6.30 -9.77
N ARG A 69 -3.67 -6.88 -10.76
CA ARG A 69 -3.22 -6.15 -11.94
C ARG A 69 -4.42 -5.58 -12.71
N ARG A 70 -5.42 -6.40 -13.03
CA ARG A 70 -6.58 -5.98 -13.84
C ARG A 70 -7.44 -4.95 -13.11
N LEU A 71 -7.69 -5.12 -11.81
CA LEU A 71 -8.40 -4.12 -11.00
C LEU A 71 -7.70 -2.76 -11.00
N ILE A 72 -6.38 -2.74 -10.82
CA ILE A 72 -5.60 -1.49 -10.77
C ILE A 72 -5.57 -0.79 -12.14
N VAL A 73 -5.35 -1.55 -13.22
CA VAL A 73 -5.34 -1.00 -14.58
C VAL A 73 -6.71 -0.44 -14.95
N ALA A 74 -7.78 -1.21 -14.74
CA ALA A 74 -9.13 -0.75 -15.00
C ALA A 74 -9.50 0.47 -14.13
N ALA A 75 -9.02 0.54 -12.89
CA ALA A 75 -9.24 1.71 -12.03
C ALA A 75 -8.51 2.97 -12.50
N ASP A 76 -7.31 2.86 -13.07
CA ASP A 76 -6.60 3.98 -13.72
C ASP A 76 -7.39 4.47 -14.95
N GLU A 77 -7.78 3.54 -15.82
CA GLU A 77 -8.51 3.84 -17.07
C GLU A 77 -9.88 4.46 -16.81
N GLN A 78 -10.63 3.93 -15.85
CA GLN A 78 -11.97 4.38 -15.49
C GLN A 78 -11.98 5.49 -14.44
N ARG A 79 -10.80 5.98 -14.01
CA ARG A 79 -10.63 7.00 -12.95
C ARG A 79 -11.34 6.64 -11.64
N ARG A 80 -11.34 5.35 -11.25
CA ARG A 80 -11.96 4.87 -10.01
C ARG A 80 -11.05 5.13 -8.82
N GLY A 81 -11.03 6.38 -8.36
CA GLY A 81 -10.17 6.84 -7.26
C GLY A 81 -10.28 6.01 -5.99
N GLY A 82 -11.48 5.52 -5.63
CA GLY A 82 -11.65 4.64 -4.48
C GLY A 82 -10.86 3.33 -4.57
N VAL A 83 -10.78 2.71 -5.76
CA VAL A 83 -10.02 1.47 -5.97
C VAL A 83 -8.51 1.76 -5.98
N LEU A 84 -8.08 2.88 -6.58
CA LEU A 84 -6.67 3.30 -6.55
C LEU A 84 -6.20 3.63 -5.12
N ALA A 85 -7.06 4.24 -4.30
CA ALA A 85 -6.79 4.49 -2.89
C ALA A 85 -6.56 3.17 -2.12
N ALA A 86 -7.40 2.15 -2.33
CA ALA A 86 -7.24 0.85 -1.71
C ALA A 86 -5.96 0.14 -2.21
N ALA A 87 -5.70 0.25 -3.51
CA ALA A 87 -4.49 -0.28 -4.12
C ALA A 87 -3.22 0.36 -3.55
N MET A 88 -3.25 1.65 -3.22
CA MET A 88 -2.11 2.36 -2.62
C MET A 88 -1.79 1.79 -1.24
N VAL A 89 -2.80 1.66 -0.39
CA VAL A 89 -2.68 1.12 0.98
C VAL A 89 -2.20 -0.33 0.96
N MET A 90 -2.74 -1.15 0.06
CA MET A 90 -2.26 -2.52 -0.17
C MET A 90 -0.80 -2.52 -0.60
N ALA A 91 -0.43 -1.71 -1.61
CA ALA A 91 0.89 -1.74 -2.20
C ALA A 91 2.01 -1.35 -1.22
N ASP A 92 1.73 -0.44 -0.29
CA ASP A 92 2.65 -0.09 0.79
C ASP A 92 2.85 -1.21 1.81
N GLN A 93 1.83 -2.03 2.04
CA GLN A 93 1.91 -3.17 2.96
C GLN A 93 2.58 -4.41 2.34
N LEU A 94 2.74 -4.45 1.00
CA LEU A 94 3.43 -5.56 0.33
C LEU A 94 4.95 -5.54 0.50
N VAL A 95 5.55 -4.38 0.78
CA VAL A 95 6.99 -4.23 0.99
C VAL A 95 7.22 -3.97 2.47
N VAL A 96 7.82 -4.95 3.16
CA VAL A 96 8.15 -4.84 4.58
C VAL A 96 9.54 -5.43 4.78
N HIS A 97 10.44 -4.62 5.32
CA HIS A 97 11.74 -5.01 5.83
C HIS A 97 11.64 -5.27 7.33
N ASP A 98 12.39 -6.25 7.78
CA ASP A 98 12.55 -6.53 9.20
C ASP A 98 13.90 -5.94 9.64
N LEU A 99 13.92 -5.27 10.80
CA LEU A 99 15.17 -4.92 11.46
C LEU A 99 15.76 -6.19 12.08
N ARG A 100 16.93 -6.59 11.62
CA ARG A 100 17.64 -7.76 12.13
C ARG A 100 18.95 -7.32 12.77
N HIS A 101 19.13 -7.72 14.02
CA HIS A 101 20.43 -7.65 14.68
C HIS A 101 21.40 -8.58 13.96
N VAL A 102 22.50 -8.04 13.49
CA VAL A 102 23.55 -8.76 12.81
C VAL A 102 24.88 -8.42 13.46
N ARG A 103 25.76 -9.41 13.52
CA ARG A 103 27.15 -9.18 13.90
C ARG A 103 27.96 -9.01 12.62
N VAL A 104 28.56 -7.85 12.42
CA VAL A 104 29.37 -7.54 11.24
C VAL A 104 30.83 -7.46 11.67
N TRP A 105 31.72 -8.03 10.86
CA TRP A 105 33.15 -7.88 11.09
C TRP A 105 33.58 -6.47 10.66
N ASP A 106 34.04 -5.67 11.60
CA ASP A 106 34.65 -4.37 11.35
C ASP A 106 36.14 -4.59 11.04
N TYR A 107 36.55 -4.29 9.80
CA TYR A 107 37.92 -4.45 9.34
C TYR A 107 38.89 -3.41 9.92
N VAL A 108 38.39 -2.24 10.33
CA VAL A 108 39.19 -1.17 10.95
C VAL A 108 39.49 -1.54 12.40
N GLN A 109 38.48 -1.95 13.15
CA GLN A 109 38.63 -2.36 14.55
C GLN A 109 39.14 -3.81 14.70
N ARG A 110 39.17 -4.59 13.60
CA ARG A 110 39.48 -6.02 13.58
C ARG A 110 38.68 -6.81 14.62
N GLY A 111 37.38 -6.55 14.67
CA GLY A 111 36.49 -7.11 15.67
C GLY A 111 35.08 -7.30 15.17
N TRP A 112 34.30 -8.07 15.91
CA TRP A 112 32.87 -8.23 15.68
C TRP A 112 32.12 -7.08 16.35
N VAL A 113 31.43 -6.27 15.56
CA VAL A 113 30.53 -5.22 16.05
C VAL A 113 29.08 -5.66 15.88
N ASP A 114 28.27 -5.36 16.89
CA ASP A 114 26.82 -5.53 16.80
C ASP A 114 26.24 -4.38 15.99
N GLY A 115 25.39 -4.71 15.03
CA GLY A 115 24.71 -3.75 14.18
C GLY A 115 23.26 -4.13 13.92
N VAL A 116 22.50 -3.20 13.37
CA VAL A 116 21.15 -3.46 12.89
C VAL A 116 21.17 -3.34 11.37
N ARG A 117 20.74 -4.41 10.68
CA ARG A 117 20.56 -4.40 9.24
C ARG A 117 19.07 -4.43 8.95
N LEU A 118 18.64 -3.59 8.01
CA LEU A 118 17.37 -3.78 7.32
C LEU A 118 17.49 -5.05 6.48
N ASP A 119 17.01 -6.16 7.02
CA ASP A 119 16.90 -7.37 6.24
C ASP A 119 15.68 -7.23 5.35
N ARG A 120 15.84 -7.54 4.07
CA ARG A 120 14.65 -7.80 3.25
C ARG A 120 14.32 -9.23 3.59
N PRO A 121 13.21 -9.53 4.27
CA PRO A 121 12.74 -10.90 4.32
C PRO A 121 12.31 -11.26 2.89
N TYR A 122 13.29 -11.60 2.05
CA TYR A 122 13.09 -12.69 1.11
C TYR A 122 12.49 -13.80 1.99
N ASP A 123 11.24 -14.22 1.72
CA ASP A 123 10.58 -15.36 2.38
C ASP A 123 9.59 -15.12 3.53
N ARG A 124 8.90 -13.98 3.63
CA ARG A 124 7.58 -13.97 4.30
C ARG A 124 6.44 -14.04 3.30
N VAL A 125 6.13 -15.27 2.87
CA VAL A 125 4.77 -15.84 2.95
C VAL A 125 4.93 -17.25 3.51
N MET A 126 4.39 -17.48 4.72
CA MET A 126 3.86 -18.72 5.33
C MET A 126 4.55 -20.08 5.05
N PRO A 127 4.61 -20.99 6.06
CA PRO A 127 5.48 -22.16 6.09
C PRO A 127 5.40 -23.00 4.81
N VAL A 128 6.56 -23.43 4.32
CA VAL A 128 6.67 -24.37 3.21
C VAL A 128 5.87 -25.62 3.58
N LEU A 129 4.81 -25.94 2.82
CA LEU A 129 4.17 -27.25 2.98
C LEU A 129 5.12 -28.28 2.35
N PRO A 130 5.32 -29.44 2.98
CA PRO A 130 6.16 -30.49 2.43
C PRO A 130 5.58 -30.95 1.08
N ILE A 131 6.42 -30.99 0.05
CA ILE A 131 6.01 -31.33 -1.33
C ILE A 131 5.95 -32.85 -1.55
N GLY A 132 6.42 -33.64 -0.58
CA GLY A 132 6.25 -35.08 -0.56
C GLY A 132 6.88 -35.69 0.68
N HIS A 133 6.36 -36.85 1.06
CA HIS A 133 7.02 -37.78 1.99
C HIS A 133 7.82 -38.78 1.18
N ASP A 134 9.14 -38.85 1.42
CA ASP A 134 9.88 -40.07 1.09
C ASP A 134 9.48 -41.15 2.11
N GLN A 135 8.68 -42.13 1.67
CA GLN A 135 8.22 -43.23 2.52
C GLN A 135 9.35 -44.18 2.97
N ARG A 136 10.52 -44.14 2.31
CA ARG A 136 11.66 -45.03 2.63
C ARG A 136 12.66 -44.40 3.60
N GLU A 137 12.86 -43.08 3.56
CA GLU A 137 13.90 -42.41 4.36
C GLU A 137 13.41 -41.51 5.50
N ARG A 138 12.09 -41.33 5.69
CA ARG A 138 11.51 -40.37 6.67
C ARG A 138 12.10 -38.95 6.57
N ARG A 139 12.64 -38.57 5.40
CA ARG A 139 13.15 -37.23 5.12
C ARG A 139 12.09 -36.42 4.38
N ILE A 140 11.83 -35.22 4.89
CA ILE A 140 10.97 -34.23 4.24
C ILE A 140 11.84 -33.48 3.24
N TRP A 141 11.51 -33.57 1.95
CA TRP A 141 12.16 -32.79 0.91
C TRP A 141 11.40 -31.48 0.72
N PHE A 142 12.07 -30.36 0.98
CA PHE A 142 11.64 -29.05 0.49
C PHE A 142 12.22 -28.87 -0.89
N ALA A 143 11.40 -28.73 -1.93
CA ALA A 143 11.91 -28.46 -3.26
C ALA A 143 12.68 -27.13 -3.23
N ARG A 144 14.00 -27.19 -3.48
CA ARG A 144 14.79 -26.01 -3.86
C ARG A 144 14.18 -25.46 -5.15
N GLY A 145 13.32 -24.45 -5.02
CA GLY A 145 12.63 -23.79 -6.14
C GLY A 145 11.12 -23.55 -5.93
N ALA A 146 10.47 -24.18 -4.94
CA ALA A 146 9.03 -24.02 -4.71
C ALA A 146 8.63 -22.75 -3.91
N THR A 147 9.58 -21.85 -3.63
CA THR A 147 9.34 -20.59 -2.92
C THR A 147 8.58 -19.55 -3.75
N HIS A 148 8.39 -19.78 -5.06
CA HIS A 148 7.65 -18.89 -5.95
C HIS A 148 6.13 -19.06 -5.86
N GLN A 149 5.61 -20.24 -5.51
CA GLN A 149 4.17 -20.55 -5.54
C GLN A 149 3.36 -19.99 -4.37
N LYS A 150 3.99 -19.21 -3.47
CA LYS A 150 3.32 -18.62 -2.30
C LYS A 150 3.42 -17.10 -2.27
N ARG A 151 3.95 -16.45 -3.31
CA ARG A 151 4.17 -15.00 -3.32
C ARG A 151 3.23 -14.39 -4.35
N LEU A 152 2.32 -13.50 -3.92
CA LEU A 152 1.55 -12.69 -4.87
C LEU A 152 2.50 -11.95 -5.84
N PHE A 153 3.57 -11.31 -5.36
CA PHE A 153 4.46 -10.58 -6.27
C PHE A 153 5.93 -10.74 -5.89
N SER A 154 6.81 -10.74 -6.90
CA SER A 154 8.25 -10.51 -6.71
C SER A 154 8.49 -9.12 -6.11
N LEU A 155 9.62 -8.89 -5.43
CA LEU A 155 9.95 -7.57 -4.88
C LEU A 155 9.94 -6.47 -5.95
N ALA A 156 10.49 -6.76 -7.13
CA ALA A 156 10.49 -5.84 -8.26
C ALA A 156 9.07 -5.50 -8.72
N THR A 157 8.18 -6.51 -8.76
CA THR A 157 6.77 -6.33 -9.11
C THR A 157 6.03 -5.51 -8.05
N ARG A 158 6.27 -5.74 -6.75
CA ARG A 158 5.70 -4.93 -5.66
C ARG A 158 6.10 -3.46 -5.80
N GLN A 159 7.39 -3.19 -6.00
CA GLN A 159 7.90 -1.83 -6.25
C GLN A 159 7.30 -1.21 -7.51
N TYR A 160 7.08 -2.00 -8.56
CA TYR A 160 6.40 -1.55 -9.77
C TYR A 160 4.95 -1.16 -9.49
N VAL A 161 4.17 -2.01 -8.80
CA VAL A 161 2.76 -1.74 -8.45
C VAL A 161 2.64 -0.45 -7.67
N ARG A 162 3.48 -0.24 -6.65
CA ARG A 162 3.51 1.01 -5.87
C ARG A 162 3.72 2.25 -6.72
N ARG A 163 4.74 2.22 -7.58
CA ARG A 163 5.01 3.31 -8.53
C ARG A 163 3.85 3.53 -9.50
N PHE A 164 3.26 2.44 -10.01
CA PHE A 164 2.14 2.51 -10.93
C PHE A 164 0.97 3.24 -10.27
N VAL A 165 0.54 2.77 -9.09
CA VAL A 165 -0.58 3.35 -8.34
C VAL A 165 -0.33 4.81 -7.99
N TRP A 166 0.85 5.14 -7.45
CA TRP A 166 1.20 6.53 -7.13
C TRP A 166 1.16 7.42 -8.37
N ARG A 167 1.73 6.96 -9.49
CA ARG A 167 1.71 7.71 -10.75
C ARG A 167 0.28 7.93 -11.22
N SER A 168 -0.59 6.92 -11.13
CA SER A 168 -2.02 7.02 -11.48
C SER A 168 -2.74 8.06 -10.64
N ILE A 169 -2.63 7.98 -9.31
CA ILE A 169 -3.24 8.97 -8.40
C ILE A 169 -2.68 10.37 -8.67
N ARG A 170 -1.37 10.49 -8.90
CA ARG A 170 -0.71 11.76 -9.19
C ARG A 170 -1.19 12.42 -10.49
N LYS A 171 -1.65 11.66 -11.49
CA LYS A 171 -2.28 12.24 -12.69
C LYS A 171 -3.52 13.07 -12.31
N PHE A 172 -4.32 12.60 -11.35
CA PHE A 172 -5.50 13.33 -10.87
C PHE A 172 -5.13 14.73 -10.34
N ALA A 173 -3.98 14.88 -9.67
CA ALA A 173 -3.57 16.20 -9.16
C ALA A 173 -3.44 17.26 -10.27
N LYS A 174 -3.16 16.84 -11.50
CA LYS A 174 -3.05 17.72 -12.68
C LYS A 174 -4.36 17.83 -13.45
N GLU A 175 -5.05 16.72 -13.63
CA GLU A 175 -6.20 16.62 -14.53
C GLU A 175 -7.54 16.88 -13.83
N THR A 176 -7.72 16.33 -12.64
CA THR A 176 -8.94 16.46 -11.83
C THR A 176 -8.57 16.63 -10.35
N PRO A 177 -8.15 17.83 -9.93
CA PRO A 177 -7.60 18.06 -8.60
C PRO A 177 -8.54 17.68 -7.45
N SER A 178 -9.86 17.78 -7.67
CA SER A 178 -10.88 17.34 -6.72
C SER A 178 -10.85 15.83 -6.48
N ASP A 179 -10.64 15.03 -7.53
CA ASP A 179 -10.54 13.57 -7.43
C ASP A 179 -9.24 13.16 -6.75
N PHE A 180 -8.15 13.91 -6.95
CA PHE A 180 -6.90 13.70 -6.21
C PHE A 180 -7.13 13.83 -4.71
N VAL A 181 -7.72 14.94 -4.27
CA VAL A 181 -7.99 15.22 -2.84
C VAL A 181 -8.90 14.14 -2.24
N LYS A 182 -10.00 13.78 -2.92
CA LYS A 182 -10.91 12.71 -2.46
C LYS A 182 -10.22 11.35 -2.38
N THR A 183 -9.46 10.99 -3.43
CA THR A 183 -8.72 9.73 -3.50
C THR A 183 -7.69 9.64 -2.39
N MET A 184 -6.93 10.73 -2.17
CA MET A 184 -5.90 10.75 -1.16
C MET A 184 -6.43 10.78 0.26
N GLY A 185 -7.45 11.59 0.53
CA GLY A 185 -8.14 11.58 1.81
C GLY A 185 -8.67 10.18 2.16
N LYS A 186 -9.22 9.47 1.17
CA LYS A 186 -9.69 8.09 1.35
C LYS A 186 -8.54 7.12 1.65
N ALA A 187 -7.46 7.16 0.87
CA ALA A 187 -6.31 6.27 1.07
C ALA A 187 -5.69 6.46 2.45
N LEU A 188 -5.48 7.70 2.87
CA LEU A 188 -4.89 8.04 4.16
C LEU A 188 -5.74 7.50 5.32
N ARG A 189 -7.07 7.60 5.25
CA ARG A 189 -7.96 7.04 6.28
C ARG A 189 -7.92 5.52 6.40
N TRP A 190 -7.54 4.82 5.34
CA TRP A 190 -7.55 3.35 5.29
C TRP A 190 -6.26 2.69 5.73
N TYR A 191 -5.19 3.42 6.02
CA TYR A 191 -4.04 2.82 6.68
C TYR A 191 -4.47 2.26 8.05
N PRO A 192 -4.19 0.98 8.34
CA PRO A 192 -4.69 0.34 9.55
C PRO A 192 -4.03 0.93 10.79
N GLN A 193 -4.71 0.80 11.93
CA GLN A 193 -4.24 1.33 13.21
C GLN A 193 -2.83 0.85 13.58
N SER A 194 -2.51 -0.40 13.26
CA SER A 194 -1.20 -0.99 13.53
C SER A 194 -0.10 -0.56 12.56
N PHE A 195 -0.36 0.37 11.64
CA PHE A 195 0.60 0.76 10.60
C PHE A 195 0.93 2.26 10.69
N PRO A 196 2.22 2.63 10.59
CA PRO A 196 3.39 1.76 10.59
C PRO A 196 3.66 1.20 12.00
N LYS A 197 4.25 0.01 12.09
CA LYS A 197 4.66 -0.60 13.37
C LYS A 197 5.93 0.03 13.93
N ASP A 198 6.83 0.45 13.05
CA ASP A 198 8.11 1.05 13.38
C ASP A 198 8.60 1.96 12.24
N GLY A 199 9.75 2.61 12.45
CA GLY A 199 10.35 3.51 11.47
C GLY A 199 10.79 2.82 10.17
N ALA A 200 11.14 1.53 10.22
CA ALA A 200 11.50 0.77 9.02
C ALA A 200 10.27 0.56 8.13
N GLN A 201 9.15 0.14 8.72
CA GLN A 201 7.89 0.00 8.00
C GLN A 201 7.37 1.35 7.48
N LEU A 202 7.62 2.45 8.20
CA LEU A 202 7.30 3.78 7.73
C LEU A 202 8.09 4.15 6.46
N LEU A 203 9.41 3.95 6.47
CA LEU A 203 10.25 4.17 5.27
C LEU A 203 9.91 3.18 4.16
N ASP A 204 9.44 1.99 4.51
CA ASP A 204 8.90 1.08 3.54
C ASP A 204 7.58 1.51 2.97
N ALA A 205 6.80 2.38 3.61
CA ALA A 205 5.55 2.94 3.12
C ALA A 205 5.77 4.07 2.09
N TRP A 206 6.63 3.87 1.10
CA TRP A 206 6.91 4.77 -0.03
C TRP A 206 5.73 5.60 -0.57
N CYS A 207 4.54 5.04 -0.83
CA CYS A 207 3.42 5.86 -1.32
C CYS A 207 2.90 6.79 -0.22
N LEU A 208 2.72 6.30 1.02
CA LEU A 208 2.38 7.10 2.20
C LEU A 208 3.41 8.21 2.42
N MET A 209 4.69 7.87 2.42
CA MET A 209 5.80 8.83 2.58
C MET A 209 5.81 9.86 1.46
N LYS A 210 5.53 9.47 0.22
CA LYS A 210 5.35 10.42 -0.88
C LYS A 210 4.14 11.32 -0.69
N ALA A 211 3.02 10.79 -0.21
CA ALA A 211 1.79 11.53 0.02
C ALA A 211 1.88 12.50 1.20
N CYS A 212 2.62 12.14 2.25
CA CYS A 212 2.77 12.95 3.46
C CYS A 212 3.94 13.94 3.37
N PHE A 213 5.07 13.50 2.80
CA PHE A 213 6.37 14.17 2.92
C PHE A 213 7.14 14.22 1.60
N GLY A 214 6.48 14.12 0.45
CA GLY A 214 7.15 14.01 -0.86
C GLY A 214 8.06 15.16 -1.27
N LYS A 215 8.07 16.28 -0.51
CA LYS A 215 8.94 17.46 -0.67
C LYS A 215 9.81 17.76 0.56
N HIS A 216 9.81 16.89 1.57
CA HIS A 216 10.54 17.12 2.82
C HIS A 216 12.05 17.00 2.58
N PRO A 217 12.89 17.97 3.04
CA PRO A 217 14.33 17.98 2.77
C PRO A 217 15.08 16.85 3.47
N GLY A 218 14.60 16.37 4.62
CA GLY A 218 15.18 15.23 5.33
C GLY A 218 14.92 13.87 4.67
N LEU A 219 14.25 13.82 3.52
CA LEU A 219 13.94 12.57 2.81
C LEU A 219 14.47 12.56 1.38
N GLU A 220 15.20 11.50 1.07
CA GLU A 220 15.67 11.20 -0.28
C GLU A 220 14.80 10.12 -0.93
N PHE A 221 14.07 10.50 -1.96
CA PHE A 221 13.23 9.56 -2.71
C PHE A 221 13.91 9.07 -3.97
N SER A 222 14.12 7.77 -4.06
CA SER A 222 14.44 7.10 -5.31
C SER A 222 13.17 6.59 -6.01
N SER A 223 13.35 5.98 -7.18
CA SER A 223 12.26 5.28 -7.86
C SER A 223 11.75 4.04 -7.11
N ARG A 224 12.48 3.51 -6.13
CA ARG A 224 12.15 2.23 -5.46
C ARG A 224 12.05 2.32 -3.95
N THR A 225 12.64 3.34 -3.35
CA THR A 225 12.85 3.45 -1.91
C THR A 225 12.75 4.91 -1.48
N VAL A 226 12.46 5.14 -0.21
CA VAL A 226 12.73 6.40 0.47
C VAL A 226 13.79 6.13 1.53
N ARG A 227 14.67 7.10 1.75
CA ARG A 227 15.70 7.08 2.78
C ARG A 227 15.70 8.42 3.49
N LEU A 228 16.23 8.44 4.70
CA LEU A 228 16.61 9.68 5.35
C LEU A 228 17.80 10.29 4.59
N ALA A 229 17.83 11.61 4.48
CA ALA A 229 19.02 12.33 4.03
C ALA A 229 20.16 12.13 5.04
N SER A 230 21.40 12.38 4.61
CA SER A 230 22.54 12.42 5.53
C SER A 230 22.25 13.38 6.68
N ASP A 231 22.39 12.89 7.92
CA ASP A 231 22.16 13.60 9.18
C ASP A 231 20.70 13.86 9.57
N ALA A 232 19.71 13.39 8.79
CA ALA A 232 18.29 13.49 9.16
C ALA A 232 17.85 12.33 10.08
N ASP A 233 17.00 12.63 11.05
CA ASP A 233 16.29 11.67 11.89
C ASP A 233 14.81 11.58 11.47
N LEU A 234 14.14 10.45 11.78
CA LEU A 234 12.69 10.34 11.60
C LEU A 234 11.91 11.35 12.45
N ARG A 235 12.45 11.78 13.60
CA ARG A 235 11.85 12.79 14.47
C ARG A 235 11.72 14.15 13.77
N ASP A 236 12.68 14.48 12.92
CA ASP A 236 12.70 15.74 12.16
C ASP A 236 11.52 15.88 11.21
N LEU A 237 10.88 14.77 10.83
CA LEU A 237 9.71 14.77 9.94
C LEU A 237 8.46 15.40 10.58
N ILE A 238 8.38 15.39 11.92
CA ILE A 238 7.23 15.91 12.68
C ILE A 238 7.50 17.35 13.14
N ASP A 239 8.75 17.66 13.47
CA ASP A 239 9.13 18.96 14.03
C ASP A 239 9.29 20.06 12.95
N ALA A 240 9.51 19.69 11.69
CA ALA A 240 9.61 20.64 10.57
C ALA A 240 8.24 21.13 10.07
N ASP A 241 8.23 22.23 9.30
CA ASP A 241 7.03 22.70 8.57
C ASP A 241 6.51 21.61 7.62
N VAL A 242 5.52 20.85 8.09
CA VAL A 242 4.93 19.73 7.37
C VAL A 242 4.09 20.26 6.21
N THR A 243 4.74 20.43 5.07
CA THR A 243 4.08 20.81 3.82
C THR A 243 3.82 19.57 2.96
N PRO A 244 2.56 19.10 2.83
CA PRO A 244 2.23 18.01 1.95
C PRO A 244 2.55 18.34 0.48
N PRO A 245 2.84 17.34 -0.35
CA PRO A 245 2.82 17.52 -1.79
C PRO A 245 1.47 18.09 -2.22
N TYR A 246 1.50 18.97 -3.23
CA TYR A 246 0.29 19.65 -3.71
C TYR A 246 -0.45 20.45 -2.62
N ALA A 247 0.29 21.11 -1.72
CA ALA A 247 -0.29 21.93 -0.63
C ALA A 247 -1.41 22.90 -1.07
N SER A 248 -1.34 23.46 -2.28
CA SER A 248 -2.42 24.29 -2.83
C SER A 248 -3.76 23.56 -2.98
N LEU A 249 -3.74 22.24 -3.18
CA LEU A 249 -4.95 21.43 -3.25
C LEU A 249 -5.53 21.16 -1.85
N TRP A 250 -4.67 20.95 -0.87
CA TRP A 250 -5.08 20.72 0.53
C TRP A 250 -5.59 21.99 1.23
N THR A 251 -5.17 23.16 0.76
CA THR A 251 -5.66 24.47 1.26
C THR A 251 -7.00 24.90 0.64
N SER A 252 -7.45 24.23 -0.43
CA SER A 252 -8.81 24.40 -0.97
C SER A 252 -9.88 24.01 0.05
N GLU A 253 -11.12 24.46 -0.16
CA GLU A 253 -12.24 24.11 0.73
C GLU A 253 -12.47 22.60 0.83
N LEU A 254 -12.43 21.90 -0.31
CA LEU A 254 -12.52 20.44 -0.34
C LEU A 254 -11.32 19.78 0.34
N GLY A 255 -10.11 20.32 0.11
CA GLY A 255 -8.88 19.87 0.75
C GLY A 255 -8.94 19.95 2.27
N ARG A 256 -9.40 21.08 2.79
CA ARG A 256 -9.60 21.32 4.22
C ARG A 256 -10.57 20.31 4.84
N ARG A 257 -11.72 20.08 4.21
CA ARG A 257 -12.71 19.09 4.67
C ARG A 257 -12.16 17.67 4.65
N GLU A 258 -11.45 17.28 3.60
CA GLU A 258 -10.83 15.94 3.56
C GLU A 258 -9.70 15.80 4.59
N MET A 259 -8.90 16.84 4.82
CA MET A 259 -7.86 16.83 5.85
C MET A 259 -8.46 16.69 7.26
N GLU A 260 -9.56 17.40 7.55
CA GLU A 260 -10.29 17.26 8.81
C GLU A 260 -10.85 15.83 8.99
N ARG A 261 -11.38 15.23 7.93
CA ARG A 261 -11.79 13.82 7.94
C ARG A 261 -10.60 12.88 8.17
N VAL A 262 -9.44 13.14 7.59
CA VAL A 262 -8.25 12.33 7.84
C VAL A 262 -7.83 12.44 9.30
N ALA A 263 -7.73 13.65 9.86
CA ALA A 263 -7.36 13.87 11.25
C ALA A 263 -8.31 13.18 12.24
N SER A 264 -9.62 13.18 11.96
CA SER A 264 -10.64 12.61 12.85
C SER A 264 -10.97 11.13 12.63
N GLN A 265 -10.73 10.59 11.43
CA GLN A 265 -11.22 9.24 11.06
C GLN A 265 -10.14 8.27 10.58
N ALA A 266 -8.89 8.71 10.39
CA ALA A 266 -7.84 7.76 10.01
C ALA A 266 -7.60 6.76 11.14
N ALA A 267 -7.50 5.46 10.82
CA ALA A 267 -7.25 4.46 11.85
C ALA A 267 -5.80 4.51 12.37
N SER A 268 -4.84 4.81 11.49
CA SER A 268 -3.42 4.96 11.83
C SER A 268 -3.14 6.22 12.66
N PRO A 269 -2.58 6.10 13.89
CA PRO A 269 -2.20 7.25 14.71
C PRO A 269 -1.16 8.15 14.03
N PHE A 270 -0.25 7.56 13.27
CA PHE A 270 0.74 8.31 12.49
C PHE A 270 0.07 9.22 11.47
N VAL A 271 -0.92 8.72 10.73
CA VAL A 271 -1.65 9.51 9.73
C VAL A 271 -2.48 10.60 10.40
N GLN A 272 -3.12 10.31 11.55
CA GLN A 272 -3.85 11.31 12.34
C GLN A 272 -2.92 12.45 12.78
N SER A 273 -1.80 12.12 13.43
CA SER A 273 -0.82 13.12 13.89
C SER A 273 -0.24 13.95 12.76
N TRP A 274 0.08 13.32 11.62
CA TRP A 274 0.50 14.05 10.42
C TRP A 274 -0.57 15.02 9.93
N ALA A 275 -1.83 14.57 9.84
CA ALA A 275 -2.92 15.42 9.36
C ALA A 275 -3.17 16.59 10.31
N GLU A 276 -3.08 16.37 11.62
CA GLU A 276 -3.22 17.44 12.61
C GLU A 276 -2.05 18.44 12.54
N ALA A 277 -0.82 17.97 12.38
CA ALA A 277 0.34 18.85 12.17
C ALA A 277 0.17 19.72 10.92
N VAL A 278 -0.26 19.14 9.80
CA VAL A 278 -0.57 19.90 8.57
C VAL A 278 -1.67 20.93 8.84
N ARG A 279 -2.71 20.57 9.60
CA ARG A 279 -3.80 21.49 9.93
C ARG A 279 -3.30 22.68 10.74
N VAL A 280 -2.54 22.43 11.80
CA VAL A 280 -2.01 23.47 12.66
C VAL A 280 -1.11 24.42 11.86
N THR A 281 -0.18 23.90 11.08
CA THR A 281 0.79 24.72 10.34
C THR A 281 0.15 25.51 9.21
N GLN A 282 -0.73 24.89 8.40
CA GLN A 282 -1.29 25.54 7.22
C GLN A 282 -2.50 26.42 7.51
N PHE A 283 -3.29 26.12 8.54
CA PHE A 283 -4.54 26.84 8.81
C PHE A 283 -4.42 27.90 9.91
N SER A 284 -3.45 27.78 10.84
CA SER A 284 -3.19 28.84 11.83
C SER A 284 -2.52 30.08 11.23
N GLY A 285 -1.81 29.93 10.11
CA GLY A 285 -1.23 31.07 9.37
C GLY A 285 -2.29 31.94 8.67
N TYR A 286 -3.47 31.40 8.38
CA TYR A 286 -4.55 32.10 7.68
C TYR A 286 -5.41 32.96 8.62
N THR A 287 -5.67 32.51 9.84
CA THR A 287 -6.42 33.29 10.84
C THR A 287 -5.66 34.55 11.29
N ASN A 288 -4.32 34.48 11.41
CA ASN A 288 -3.49 35.64 11.75
C ASN A 288 -3.33 36.65 10.61
N ARG A 289 -3.57 36.27 9.35
CA ARG A 289 -3.55 37.22 8.20
C ARG A 289 -4.90 37.89 7.97
N LEU A 290 -6.01 37.22 8.28
CA LEU A 290 -7.36 37.81 8.19
C LEU A 290 -7.65 38.82 9.32
N ASN A 291 -6.95 38.72 10.46
CA ASN A 291 -7.02 39.71 11.54
C ASN A 291 -6.09 40.93 11.32
N LYS A 292 -5.44 41.04 10.17
CA LYS A 292 -4.57 42.17 9.78
C LYS A 292 -5.06 42.90 8.52
N ILE A 293 -6.28 42.62 8.07
CA ILE A 293 -7.02 43.39 7.05
C ILE A 293 -8.22 44.01 7.76
#